data_AF-Q6K844-F1
#
_entry.id   AF-Q6K844-F1
#
_cell.length_a   1.000
_cell.length_b   1.000
_cell.length_c   1.000
_cell.angle_alpha   90.00
_cell.angle_beta   90.00
_cell.angle_gamma   90.00
#
_symmetry.space_group_name_H-M   'P 1'
#
loop_
_entity.id
_entity.type
_entity.pdbx_description
1 polymer ?
#
loop_
_entity_poly.entity_id
_entity_poly.type
_entity_poly.pdbx_seq_one_letter_code
_entity_poly.pdbx_strand_id
1 'polypeptide(L)'
;MGLDRCESEEALGSSESEQPTRPARPRGKRSRAAEVHNLSEKRRRSRINEKMKALQSLIPNSSKTDKASMLDDAIEYLKQLQLQVQMIYPDEMMLKHRLTSASESTIVPG
;
A
#
# COMPACT_ATOMS: atom_id res chain seq x y z
N MET A 1 10.47 22.70 23.69
CA MET A 1 10.07 21.80 22.59
C MET A 1 10.99 20.59 22.66
N GLY A 2 10.41 19.43 22.93
CA GLY A 2 11.10 18.25 23.44
C GLY A 2 12.13 17.67 22.47
N LEU A 3 13.31 17.37 22.99
CA LEU A 3 14.24 16.44 22.37
C LEU A 3 13.77 15.04 22.77
N ASP A 4 13.06 14.34 21.88
CA ASP A 4 12.86 12.89 22.02
C ASP A 4 14.23 12.21 21.82
N ARG A 5 14.94 12.12 22.93
CA ARG A 5 16.17 11.36 23.11
C ARG A 5 15.78 9.89 23.11
N CYS A 6 16.08 9.21 22.02
CA CYS A 6 15.92 7.76 21.92
C CYS A 6 16.95 7.12 22.88
N GLU A 7 16.49 6.70 24.05
CA GLU A 7 17.27 5.92 25.00
C GLU A 7 17.51 4.53 24.39
N SER A 8 18.78 4.19 24.18
CA SER A 8 19.19 2.86 23.76
C SER A 8 19.31 2.00 25.02
N GLU A 9 18.44 1.00 25.14
CA GLU A 9 18.56 -0.03 26.15
C GLU A 9 19.61 -1.07 25.73
N GLU A 10 20.50 -1.35 26.69
CA GLU A 10 21.67 -2.21 26.61
C GLU A 10 21.28 -3.68 26.40
N ALA A 11 21.72 -4.29 25.29
CA ALA A 11 21.66 -5.74 25.12
C ALA A 11 23.05 -6.34 25.40
N LEU A 12 23.23 -6.81 26.64
CA LEU A 12 24.37 -7.64 27.05
C LEU A 12 24.33 -8.96 26.27
N GLY A 13 25.38 -9.22 25.48
CA GLY A 13 25.61 -10.49 24.81
C GLY A 13 27.08 -10.86 24.91
N SER A 14 27.43 -11.66 25.92
CA SER A 14 28.75 -12.26 26.11
C SER A 14 28.94 -13.44 25.17
N SER A 15 30.02 -13.45 24.40
CA SER A 15 30.74 -14.67 23.95
C SER A 15 32.02 -14.28 23.21
N GLU A 16 33.16 -14.62 23.81
CA GLU A 16 34.50 -14.58 23.21
C GLU A 16 34.61 -15.52 22.00
N SER A 17 35.24 -15.04 20.93
CA SER A 17 36.08 -15.84 20.03
C SER A 17 36.98 -14.91 19.19
N GLU A 18 38.27 -15.21 19.18
CA GLU A 18 39.36 -14.38 18.61
C GLU A 18 39.46 -14.40 17.07
N GLN A 19 40.11 -13.33 16.55
CA GLN A 19 40.71 -13.09 15.21
C GLN A 19 39.86 -12.49 14.06
N PRO A 20 40.47 -11.77 13.08
CA PRO A 20 41.55 -10.78 13.12
C PRO A 20 41.09 -9.38 12.63
N THR A 21 41.86 -8.35 13.01
CA THR A 21 41.58 -6.93 12.82
C THR A 21 41.42 -6.50 11.35
N ARG A 22 40.18 -6.29 10.90
CA ARG A 22 39.88 -5.47 9.71
C ARG A 22 39.57 -4.04 10.13
N PRO A 23 40.14 -3.00 9.49
CA PRO A 23 39.92 -1.63 9.89
C PRO A 23 38.42 -1.29 9.78
N ALA A 24 37.83 -0.95 10.93
CA ALA A 24 36.44 -0.57 11.05
C ALA A 24 36.19 0.72 10.25
N ARG A 25 35.68 0.57 9.03
CA ARG A 25 35.09 1.71 8.29
C ARG A 25 33.95 2.30 9.15
N PRO A 26 33.74 3.63 9.15
CA PRO A 26 32.78 4.28 10.03
C PRO A 26 31.35 3.86 9.63
N ARG A 27 30.82 2.82 10.28
CA ARG A 27 29.50 2.22 10.00
C ARG A 27 28.33 3.10 10.44
N GLY A 28 28.56 4.11 11.28
CA GLY A 28 27.49 4.89 11.94
C GLY A 28 26.58 5.70 11.00
N LYS A 29 27.12 6.37 9.97
CA LYS A 29 26.31 7.21 9.07
C LYS A 29 25.50 6.40 8.06
N ARG A 30 26.08 5.33 7.50
CA ARG A 30 25.37 4.43 6.57
C ARG A 30 24.30 3.59 7.28
N SER A 31 24.52 3.23 8.55
CA SER A 31 23.54 2.48 9.35
C SER A 31 22.28 3.30 9.64
N ARG A 32 22.44 4.56 10.06
CA ARG A 32 21.28 5.42 10.37
C ARG A 32 20.43 5.75 9.14
N ALA A 33 21.06 5.96 7.99
CA ALA A 33 20.34 6.17 6.73
C ALA A 33 19.54 4.92 6.30
N ALA A 34 20.14 3.74 6.43
CA ALA A 34 19.46 2.48 6.16
C ALA A 34 18.30 2.22 7.13
N GLU A 35 18.46 2.55 8.40
CA GLU A 35 17.41 2.42 9.42
C GLU A 35 16.20 3.32 9.14
N VAL A 36 16.43 4.60 8.80
CA VAL A 36 15.36 5.53 8.41
C VAL A 36 14.62 5.02 7.16
N HIS A 37 15.35 4.53 6.17
CA HIS A 37 14.76 3.93 4.97
C HIS A 37 13.89 2.71 5.31
N ASN A 38 14.39 1.80 6.15
CA ASN A 38 13.65 0.61 6.57
C ASN A 38 12.36 0.97 7.34
N LEU A 39 12.42 1.97 8.22
CA LEU A 39 11.24 2.46 8.95
C LEU A 39 10.21 3.08 8.00
N SER A 40 10.66 3.88 7.04
CA SER A 40 9.80 4.46 6.00
C SER A 40 9.08 3.37 5.21
N GLU A 41 9.81 2.36 4.76
CA GLU A 41 9.24 1.26 3.99
C GLU A 41 8.31 0.36 4.83
N LYS A 42 8.60 0.19 6.13
CA LYS A 42 7.68 -0.49 7.06
C LYS A 42 6.35 0.27 7.17
N ARG A 43 6.40 1.60 7.33
CA ARG A 43 5.20 2.46 7.38
C ARG A 43 4.40 2.38 6.07
N ARG A 44 5.06 2.40 4.91
CA ARG A 44 4.41 2.22 3.61
C ARG A 44 3.66 0.88 3.53
N ARG A 45 4.32 -0.22 3.92
CA ARG A 45 3.72 -1.56 3.95
C ARG A 45 2.53 -1.65 4.91
N SER A 46 2.60 -1.02 6.09
CA SER A 46 1.46 -0.96 7.02
C SER A 46 0.24 -0.27 6.41
N ARG A 47 0.42 0.91 5.80
CA ARG A 47 -0.69 1.63 5.14
C ARG A 47 -1.33 0.82 4.01
N ILE A 48 -0.52 0.11 3.23
CA ILE A 48 -1.04 -0.78 2.18
C ILE A 48 -1.88 -1.90 2.81
N ASN A 49 -1.37 -2.56 3.84
CA ASN A 49 -2.09 -3.65 4.50
C ASN A 49 -3.38 -3.18 5.19
N GLU A 50 -3.40 -1.96 5.75
CA GLU A 50 -4.63 -1.35 6.28
C GLU A 50 -5.68 -1.15 5.20
N LYS A 51 -5.29 -0.60 4.04
CA LYS A 51 -6.19 -0.46 2.89
C LYS A 51 -6.69 -1.80 2.38
N MET A 52 -5.83 -2.82 2.35
CA MET A 52 -6.22 -4.19 1.95
C MET A 52 -7.25 -4.78 2.91
N LYS A 53 -7.09 -4.59 4.23
CA LYS A 53 -8.08 -5.03 5.22
C LYS A 53 -9.41 -4.28 5.11
N ALA A 54 -9.36 -2.97 4.89
CA ALA A 54 -10.56 -2.17 4.67
C ALA A 54 -11.31 -2.64 3.42
N LEU A 55 -10.58 -2.89 2.32
CA LEU A 55 -11.14 -3.45 1.10
C LEU A 55 -11.80 -4.81 1.35
N GLN A 56 -11.15 -5.69 2.11
CA GLN A 56 -11.70 -6.99 2.49
C GLN A 56 -13.09 -6.85 3.15
N SER A 57 -13.24 -5.91 4.10
CA SER A 57 -14.52 -5.72 4.81
C SER A 57 -15.67 -5.21 3.94
N LEU A 58 -15.38 -4.64 2.76
CA LEU A 58 -16.37 -4.09 1.84
C LEU A 58 -16.84 -5.10 0.79
N ILE A 59 -16.07 -6.16 0.55
CA ILE A 59 -16.34 -7.13 -0.50
C ILE A 59 -17.05 -8.34 0.12
N PRO A 60 -18.20 -8.78 -0.42
CA PRO A 60 -18.88 -9.99 0.05
C PRO A 60 -18.02 -11.23 -0.20
N ASN A 61 -18.04 -12.18 0.73
CA ASN A 61 -17.32 -13.47 0.65
C ASN A 61 -15.78 -13.38 0.52
N SER A 62 -15.18 -12.26 0.93
CA SER A 62 -13.74 -12.00 0.84
C SER A 62 -12.89 -12.72 1.92
N SER A 63 -13.20 -13.98 2.26
CA SER A 63 -12.38 -14.77 3.21
C SER A 63 -11.00 -15.14 2.65
N LYS A 64 -10.74 -14.85 1.36
CA LYS A 64 -9.48 -15.15 0.68
C LYS A 64 -8.33 -14.34 1.29
N THR A 65 -7.29 -15.05 1.69
CA THR A 65 -6.05 -14.46 2.24
C THR A 65 -5.06 -14.03 1.16
N ASP A 66 -5.26 -14.50 -0.09
CA ASP A 66 -4.44 -14.11 -1.24
C ASP A 66 -4.82 -12.72 -1.77
N LYS A 67 -3.81 -11.87 -1.96
CA LYS A 67 -3.99 -10.47 -2.34
C LYS A 67 -4.43 -10.31 -3.79
N ALA A 68 -3.97 -11.15 -4.71
CA ALA A 68 -4.35 -11.05 -6.11
C ALA A 68 -5.83 -11.40 -6.28
N SER A 69 -6.24 -12.54 -5.72
CA SER A 69 -7.63 -12.99 -5.74
C SER A 69 -8.59 -11.99 -5.11
N MET A 70 -8.19 -11.33 -4.01
CA MET A 70 -9.03 -10.29 -3.39
C MET A 70 -9.20 -9.05 -4.28
N LEU A 71 -8.19 -8.70 -5.08
CA LEU A 71 -8.31 -7.61 -6.05
C LEU A 71 -9.22 -8.00 -7.22
N ASP A 72 -9.15 -9.24 -7.68
CA ASP A 72 -10.06 -9.75 -8.72
C ASP A 72 -11.51 -9.73 -8.23
N ASP A 73 -11.78 -10.22 -7.01
CA ASP A 73 -13.10 -10.18 -6.38
C ASP A 73 -13.61 -8.74 -6.21
N ALA A 74 -12.72 -7.80 -5.87
CA ALA A 74 -13.06 -6.37 -5.75
C ALA A 74 -13.54 -5.79 -7.08
N ILE A 75 -12.82 -6.10 -8.16
CA ILE A 75 -13.14 -5.63 -9.51
C ILE A 75 -14.48 -6.22 -9.96
N GLU A 76 -14.68 -7.52 -9.72
CA GLU A 76 -15.93 -8.19 -10.07
C GLU A 76 -17.12 -7.60 -9.31
N TYR A 77 -16.99 -7.38 -7.99
CA TYR A 77 -18.05 -6.79 -7.19
C TYR A 77 -18.40 -5.36 -7.66
N LEU A 78 -17.40 -4.55 -8.02
CA LEU A 78 -17.64 -3.21 -8.58
C LEU A 78 -18.41 -3.26 -9.90
N LYS A 79 -18.07 -4.19 -10.81
CA LYS A 79 -18.80 -4.38 -12.08
C LYS A 79 -20.25 -4.78 -11.83
N GLN A 80 -20.49 -5.68 -10.88
CA GLN A 80 -21.84 -6.08 -10.49
C GLN A 80 -22.65 -4.91 -9.93
N LEU A 81 -22.05 -4.07 -9.07
CA LEU A 81 -22.70 -2.86 -8.56
C LEU A 81 -23.02 -1.86 -9.68
N GLN A 82 -22.12 -1.67 -10.64
CA GLN A 82 -22.38 -0.82 -11.82
C GLN A 82 -23.57 -1.34 -12.63
N LEU A 83 -23.66 -2.65 -12.85
CA LEU A 83 -24.76 -3.27 -13.57
C LEU A 83 -26.09 -3.14 -12.79
N GLN A 84 -26.07 -3.33 -11.47
CA GLN A 84 -27.24 -3.15 -10.61
C GLN A 84 -27.76 -1.72 -10.68
N VAL A 85 -26.87 -0.72 -10.59
CA VAL A 85 -27.25 0.69 -10.74
C VAL A 85 -27.82 0.95 -12.13
N GLN A 86 -27.23 0.40 -13.18
CA GLN A 86 -27.75 0.53 -14.55
C GLN A 86 -29.16 -0.06 -14.71
N MET A 87 -29.43 -1.21 -14.09
CA MET A 87 -30.76 -1.82 -14.12
C MET A 87 -31.81 -1.02 -13.35
N ILE A 88 -31.43 -0.42 -12.20
CA ILE A 88 -32.38 0.32 -11.35
C ILE A 88 -32.62 1.74 -11.90
N TYR A 89 -31.60 2.37 -12.52
CA TYR A 89 -31.64 3.75 -13.01
C TYR A 89 -31.17 3.85 -14.47
N PRO A 90 -31.85 3.21 -15.43
CA PRO A 90 -31.40 3.15 -16.83
C PRO A 90 -31.32 4.54 -17.49
N ASP A 91 -32.30 5.41 -17.23
CA ASP A 91 -32.38 6.76 -17.82
C ASP A 91 -31.25 7.68 -17.31
N GLU A 92 -30.88 7.56 -16.04
CA GLU A 92 -29.83 8.39 -15.42
C GLU A 92 -28.43 8.00 -15.94
N MET A 93 -28.19 6.70 -16.15
CA MET A 93 -26.92 6.18 -16.68
C MET A 93 -26.75 6.42 -18.19
N MET A 94 -27.84 6.44 -18.96
CA MET A 94 -27.80 6.86 -20.36
C MET A 94 -27.38 8.33 -20.51
N LEU A 95 -27.77 9.19 -19.57
CA LEU A 95 -27.37 10.59 -19.57
C LEU A 95 -25.85 10.73 -19.32
N LYS A 96 -25.33 9.97 -18.33
CA LYS A 96 -23.90 10.04 -17.99
C LYS A 96 -23.00 9.45 -19.08
N HIS A 97 -23.38 8.33 -19.70
CA HIS A 97 -22.61 7.76 -20.84
C HIS A 97 -22.56 8.68 -22.06
N ARG A 98 -23.65 9.39 -22.39
CA ARG A 98 -23.64 10.36 -23.50
C ARG A 98 -22.74 11.57 -23.22
N LEU A 99 -22.63 11.99 -21.95
CA LEU A 99 -21.75 13.09 -21.55
C LEU A 99 -20.28 12.68 -21.52
N THR A 100 -19.96 11.45 -21.09
CA THR A 100 -18.58 10.94 -21.07
C THR A 100 -18.04 10.60 -22.46
N SER A 101 -18.89 10.06 -23.35
CA SER A 101 -18.48 9.78 -24.74
C SER A 101 -18.27 11.06 -25.56
N ALA A 102 -18.99 12.15 -25.24
CA ALA A 102 -18.79 13.45 -25.86
C ALA A 102 -17.43 14.09 -25.51
N SER A 103 -16.84 13.76 -24.36
CA SER A 103 -15.54 14.31 -23.92
C SER A 103 -14.31 13.53 -24.43
N GLU A 104 -14.44 12.27 -24.87
CA GLU A 104 -13.32 11.49 -25.42
C GLU A 104 -13.10 11.72 -26.93
N SER A 105 -14.03 12.37 -27.63
CA SER A 105 -13.97 12.57 -29.09
C SER A 105 -13.18 13.82 -29.57
N THR A 106 -12.43 14.52 -28.70
CA THR A 106 -11.73 15.79 -29.07
C THR A 106 -10.19 15.72 -29.07
N ILE A 107 -9.57 14.53 -29.04
CA ILE A 107 -8.12 14.36 -29.20
C ILE A 107 -7.94 13.27 -30.28
N VAL A 108 -7.70 13.54 -31.57
CA VAL A 108 -6.50 14.05 -32.27
C VAL A 108 -6.94 14.51 -33.70
N PRO A 109 -6.39 15.62 -34.27
CA PRO A 109 -5.31 15.50 -35.27
C PRO A 109 -4.19 16.55 -35.10
N GLY A 110 -2.96 16.10 -35.33
CA GLY A 110 -1.73 16.91 -35.33
C GLY A 110 -0.50 16.03 -35.30
#